data_AF-A0A448Z3K1-F1
#
_entry.id   AF-A0A448Z3K1-F1
#
_cell.length_a   1.000
_cell.length_b   1.000
_cell.length_c   1.000
_cell.angle_alpha   90.00
_cell.angle_beta   90.00
_cell.angle_gamma   90.00
#
_symmetry.space_group_name_H-M   'P 1'
#
loop_
_entity.id
_entity.type
_entity.pdbx_description
1 polymer ?
#
loop_
_entity_poly.entity_id
_entity_poly.type
_entity_poly.pdbx_seq_one_letter_code
_entity_poly.pdbx_strand_id
1 'polypeptide(L)'
;MTSDPYFSMARGFGVCNVLTALYSCVAHVWLAFVSRKGGEKVPIPVQPGEEMMRKKFAIVTGANTGIGFEVSRRLVQEYGWDVVLACRSKDKALTARDKINDFDKSCNNRKTAAGKAIVLEQVLDLSDFNSIRRFADAVETEYDNIDVLINNAGRNSSGKSPGNPNLDLMFQSNYLGHFLLTNLLLKKKLLLPPSSVAKNGNKIINLSSVMHHFSKGDSMKGGDFESISSPAYWKRRAYYNDSKNAPSNVYAASKLAAILHSFELNRRYADAHLTAIAVNPGAVNSDIWRGFPKWMREYVFEKIYLTTKQGSEPIVAAAVRNDLVANKNSETGAVVYIQPYANPFSIFGGRLFPNSDEVSSSPQRGPMLPFTEMLGPFVGHLRTIPRLPSNKDVAAETLWRVSSELTEL
;
A
#
# COMPACT_ATOMS: atom_id res chain seq x y z
N MET A 1 35.09 -11.48 51.08
CA MET A 1 33.69 -11.11 50.76
C MET A 1 33.74 -9.81 49.98
N THR A 2 33.72 -9.91 48.66
CA THR A 2 33.83 -8.78 47.72
C THR A 2 32.48 -8.60 47.03
N SER A 3 31.79 -7.51 47.33
CA SER A 3 30.55 -7.09 46.68
C SER A 3 30.87 -6.22 45.46
N ASP A 4 30.37 -6.65 44.31
CA ASP A 4 30.61 -6.10 42.97
C ASP A 4 29.73 -4.85 42.67
N PRO A 5 30.28 -3.69 42.24
CA PRO A 5 29.55 -2.43 42.09
C PRO A 5 28.69 -2.29 40.81
N TYR A 6 28.51 -3.33 39.99
CA TYR A 6 27.79 -3.22 38.71
C TYR A 6 26.25 -3.18 38.79
N PHE A 7 25.64 -3.20 39.97
CA PHE A 7 24.17 -3.37 40.09
C PHE A 7 23.33 -2.10 40.25
N SER A 8 23.91 -0.90 40.19
CA SER A 8 23.18 0.36 40.48
C SER A 8 23.18 1.42 39.37
N MET A 9 23.26 1.03 38.09
CA MET A 9 23.21 1.99 36.96
C MET A 9 22.23 1.60 35.85
N ALA A 10 21.08 1.01 36.20
CA ALA A 10 20.07 0.57 35.23
C ALA A 10 18.64 1.07 35.50
N ARG A 11 18.49 2.18 36.24
CA ARG A 11 17.19 2.86 36.41
C ARG A 11 17.35 4.37 36.28
N GLY A 12 17.42 4.85 35.04
CA GLY A 12 17.49 6.29 34.76
C GLY A 12 17.47 6.72 33.30
N PHE A 13 17.69 5.81 32.34
CA PHE A 13 17.91 6.19 30.93
C PHE A 13 16.75 5.90 29.95
N GLY A 14 15.54 5.59 30.43
CA GLY A 14 14.47 5.07 29.57
C GLY A 14 13.40 6.06 29.08
N VAL A 15 13.16 7.17 29.79
CA VAL A 15 11.95 8.00 29.55
C VAL A 15 12.29 9.42 29.07
N CYS A 16 13.39 10.01 29.54
CA CYS A 16 13.83 11.33 29.08
C CYS A 16 14.20 11.36 27.59
N ASN A 17 14.91 10.35 27.06
CA ASN A 17 15.37 10.39 25.66
C ASN A 17 14.23 10.22 24.64
N VAL A 18 13.15 9.52 24.99
CA VAL A 18 11.98 9.36 24.11
C VAL A 18 11.14 10.63 24.12
N LEU A 19 10.95 11.26 25.29
CA LEU A 19 10.25 12.54 25.39
C LEU A 19 11.04 13.67 24.74
N THR A 20 12.37 13.72 24.88
CA THR A 20 13.22 14.71 24.21
C THR A 20 13.28 14.49 22.68
N ALA A 21 13.24 13.25 22.21
CA ALA A 21 13.12 12.95 20.77
C ALA A 21 11.74 13.33 20.21
N LEU A 22 10.67 13.11 20.98
CA LEU A 22 9.32 13.57 20.64
C LEU A 22 9.22 15.10 20.66
N TYR A 23 9.80 15.78 21.65
CA TYR A 23 9.78 17.23 21.77
C TYR A 23 10.63 17.91 20.68
N SER A 24 11.80 17.34 20.35
CA SER A 24 12.64 17.78 19.23
C SER A 24 11.94 17.57 17.89
N CYS A 25 11.26 16.42 17.69
CA CYS A 25 10.41 16.22 16.51
C CYS A 25 9.25 17.22 16.45
N VAL A 26 8.58 17.50 17.56
CA VAL A 26 7.46 18.46 17.61
C VAL A 26 7.94 19.90 17.34
N ALA A 27 9.11 20.30 17.84
CA ALA A 27 9.69 21.62 17.59
C ALA A 27 10.13 21.80 16.12
N HIS A 28 10.72 20.77 15.50
CA HIS A 28 11.05 20.79 14.07
C HIS A 28 9.80 20.75 13.18
N VAL A 29 8.75 20.05 13.61
CA VAL A 29 7.42 20.05 12.97
C VAL A 29 6.75 21.43 13.07
N TRP A 30 6.96 22.16 14.17
CA TRP A 30 6.39 23.50 14.39
C TRP A 30 7.07 24.58 13.53
N LEU A 31 8.40 24.52 13.37
CA LEU A 31 9.13 25.41 12.45
C LEU A 31 8.80 25.14 10.96
N ALA A 32 8.55 23.88 10.59
CA ALA A 32 8.01 23.51 9.28
C ALA A 32 6.58 24.03 9.05
N PHE A 33 5.85 24.34 10.12
CA PHE A 33 4.46 24.78 10.10
C PHE A 33 4.29 26.24 9.71
N VAL A 34 5.24 27.11 10.09
CA VAL A 34 5.14 28.57 9.87
C VAL A 34 5.39 28.97 8.40
N SER A 35 5.98 28.09 7.58
CA SER A 35 6.26 28.34 6.16
C SER A 35 5.23 27.81 5.16
N ARG A 36 4.06 27.31 5.61
CA ARG A 36 2.97 26.84 4.72
C ARG A 36 2.17 28.02 4.12
N LYS A 37 2.79 28.78 3.24
CA LYS A 37 2.12 29.53 2.16
C LYS A 37 2.99 29.44 0.91
N GLY A 38 2.79 28.41 0.09
CA GLY A 38 3.42 28.34 -1.22
C GLY A 38 3.43 26.95 -1.83
N GLY A 39 2.79 26.82 -2.99
CA GLY A 39 3.13 25.78 -3.98
C GLY A 39 2.04 24.75 -4.26
N GLU A 40 0.93 25.16 -4.86
CA GLU A 40 0.12 24.26 -5.68
C GLU A 40 0.83 24.07 -7.03
N LYS A 41 1.35 22.87 -7.30
CA LYS A 41 1.50 22.32 -8.66
C LYS A 41 1.33 20.81 -8.60
N VAL A 42 0.12 20.37 -8.95
CA VAL A 42 -0.20 18.97 -9.25
C VAL A 42 0.45 18.63 -10.60
N PRO A 43 1.20 17.53 -10.73
CA PRO A 43 1.76 17.11 -12.02
C PRO A 43 0.67 16.97 -13.08
N ILE A 44 1.01 17.39 -14.30
CA ILE A 44 0.13 17.42 -15.48
C ILE A 44 -0.39 16.01 -15.77
N PRO A 45 -1.69 15.84 -16.12
CA PRO A 45 -2.21 14.56 -16.59
C PRO A 45 -1.38 14.05 -17.78
N VAL A 46 -0.87 12.83 -17.68
CA VAL A 46 -0.27 12.14 -18.82
C VAL A 46 -1.34 12.08 -19.92
N GLN A 47 -1.13 12.80 -21.02
CA GLN A 47 -2.09 12.83 -22.11
C GLN A 47 -2.20 11.43 -22.74
N PRO A 48 -3.39 10.81 -22.79
CA PRO A 48 -3.59 9.62 -23.59
C PRO A 48 -3.40 9.99 -25.06
N GLY A 49 -2.52 9.29 -25.78
CA GLY A 49 -2.43 9.40 -27.23
C GLY A 49 -3.76 9.05 -27.90
N GLU A 50 -4.04 9.68 -29.03
CA GLU A 50 -5.32 9.68 -29.77
C GLU A 50 -5.67 8.36 -30.48
N GLU A 51 -5.38 7.20 -29.90
CA GLU A 51 -6.03 5.94 -30.31
C GLU A 51 -7.29 5.75 -29.46
N MET A 52 -8.37 5.27 -30.08
CA MET A 52 -9.63 4.92 -29.39
C MET A 52 -9.40 3.70 -28.50
N MET A 53 -8.70 3.91 -27.38
CA MET A 53 -8.31 2.88 -26.45
C MET A 53 -9.57 2.32 -25.79
N ARG A 54 -9.73 0.99 -25.84
CA ARG A 54 -10.74 0.26 -25.06
C ARG A 54 -10.75 0.82 -23.64
N LYS A 55 -11.95 1.12 -23.14
CA LYS A 55 -12.12 1.60 -21.77
C LYS A 55 -11.46 0.63 -20.78
N LYS A 56 -10.64 1.17 -19.88
CA LYS A 56 -9.90 0.40 -18.88
C LYS A 56 -10.82 0.01 -17.72
N PHE A 57 -10.60 -1.19 -17.19
CA PHE A 57 -11.34 -1.76 -16.08
C PHE A 57 -10.43 -2.02 -14.87
N ALA A 58 -10.85 -1.54 -13.70
CA ALA A 58 -10.09 -1.73 -12.46
C ALA A 58 -10.96 -2.27 -11.32
N ILE A 59 -10.33 -3.01 -10.41
CA ILE A 59 -10.92 -3.43 -9.14
C ILE A 59 -10.14 -2.77 -8.01
N VAL A 60 -10.83 -2.10 -7.10
CA VAL A 60 -10.21 -1.47 -5.92
C VAL A 60 -10.80 -2.05 -4.66
N THR A 61 -9.97 -2.70 -3.84
CA THR A 61 -10.41 -3.24 -2.55
C THR A 61 -10.51 -2.14 -1.50
N GLY A 62 -11.56 -2.17 -0.66
CA GLY A 62 -11.75 -1.16 0.39
C GLY A 62 -12.00 0.25 -0.16
N ALA A 63 -12.76 0.33 -1.25
CA ALA A 63 -12.98 1.55 -2.02
C ALA A 63 -14.12 2.45 -1.51
N ASN A 64 -14.78 2.11 -0.40
CA ASN A 64 -15.93 2.86 0.10
C ASN A 64 -15.53 4.11 0.93
N THR A 65 -14.30 4.21 1.43
CA THR A 65 -13.79 5.38 2.16
C THR A 65 -12.29 5.60 1.94
N GLY A 66 -11.76 6.70 2.49
CA GLY A 66 -10.33 6.97 2.58
C GLY A 66 -9.62 7.02 1.23
N ILE A 67 -8.44 6.42 1.16
CA ILE A 67 -7.59 6.40 -0.03
C ILE A 67 -8.27 5.62 -1.18
N GLY A 68 -8.87 4.46 -0.90
CA GLY A 68 -9.52 3.63 -1.91
C GLY A 68 -10.67 4.34 -2.62
N PHE A 69 -11.46 5.12 -1.87
CA PHE A 69 -12.51 5.98 -2.44
C PHE A 69 -11.93 7.02 -3.39
N GLU A 70 -10.90 7.74 -2.95
CA GLU A 70 -10.30 8.81 -3.73
C GLU A 70 -9.59 8.27 -4.99
N VAL A 71 -8.90 7.13 -4.90
CA VAL A 71 -8.32 6.45 -6.08
C VAL A 71 -9.43 6.09 -7.07
N SER A 72 -10.52 5.49 -6.59
CA SER A 72 -11.65 5.09 -7.46
C SER A 72 -12.31 6.30 -8.12
N ARG A 73 -12.53 7.37 -7.36
CA ARG A 73 -13.07 8.64 -7.86
C ARG A 73 -12.21 9.20 -8.98
N ARG A 74 -10.89 9.26 -8.78
CA ARG A 74 -9.95 9.80 -9.78
C ARG A 74 -9.90 8.94 -11.04
N LEU A 75 -9.80 7.61 -10.91
CA LEU A 75 -9.83 6.71 -12.07
C LEU A 75 -11.10 6.86 -12.91
N VAL A 76 -12.27 7.00 -12.27
CA VAL A 76 -13.55 7.23 -12.96
C VAL A 76 -13.64 8.63 -13.58
N GLN A 77 -13.33 9.67 -12.80
CA GLN A 77 -13.62 11.06 -13.18
C GLN A 77 -12.51 11.70 -14.02
N GLU A 78 -11.23 11.39 -13.76
CA GLU A 78 -10.08 11.97 -14.45
C GLU A 78 -9.64 11.10 -15.64
N TYR A 79 -9.77 9.78 -15.54
CA TYR A 79 -9.27 8.84 -16.57
C TYR A 79 -10.37 8.11 -17.36
N GLY A 80 -11.63 8.19 -16.94
CA GLY A 80 -12.76 7.57 -17.64
C GLY A 80 -12.82 6.04 -17.53
N TRP A 81 -12.22 5.47 -16.48
CA TRP A 81 -12.19 4.02 -16.27
C TRP A 81 -13.49 3.51 -15.64
N ASP A 82 -13.82 2.26 -15.89
CA ASP A 82 -14.84 1.55 -15.10
C ASP A 82 -14.16 0.89 -13.89
N VAL A 83 -14.72 1.11 -12.69
CA VAL A 83 -14.09 0.72 -11.43
C VAL A 83 -15.06 -0.04 -10.54
N VAL A 84 -14.76 -1.30 -10.22
CA VAL A 84 -15.48 -2.07 -9.19
C VAL A 84 -14.99 -1.66 -7.80
N LEU A 85 -15.93 -1.19 -6.97
CA LEU A 85 -15.70 -0.85 -5.57
C LEU A 85 -15.84 -2.11 -4.70
N ALA A 86 -14.78 -2.91 -4.62
CA ALA A 86 -14.80 -4.17 -3.90
C ALA A 86 -14.73 -3.96 -2.37
N CYS A 87 -15.87 -4.05 -1.69
CA CYS A 87 -16.01 -3.72 -0.28
C CYS A 87 -16.77 -4.79 0.49
N ARG A 88 -16.52 -4.88 1.81
CA ARG A 88 -17.20 -5.80 2.73
C ARG A 88 -18.66 -5.42 3.04
N SER A 89 -19.02 -4.15 2.88
CA SER A 89 -20.35 -3.62 3.17
C SER A 89 -20.94 -3.06 1.89
N LYS A 90 -21.97 -3.74 1.38
CA LYS A 90 -22.64 -3.38 0.13
C LYS A 90 -23.22 -1.97 0.17
N ASP A 91 -23.94 -1.62 1.24
CA ASP A 91 -24.59 -0.30 1.38
C ASP A 91 -23.58 0.86 1.34
N LYS A 92 -22.43 0.69 2.03
CA LYS A 92 -21.36 1.69 2.00
C LYS A 92 -20.71 1.80 0.63
N ALA A 93 -20.56 0.68 -0.08
CA ALA A 93 -20.09 0.67 -1.46
C ALA A 93 -21.09 1.36 -2.40
N LEU A 94 -22.40 1.11 -2.27
CA LEU A 94 -23.45 1.78 -3.05
C LEU A 94 -23.46 3.29 -2.81
N THR A 95 -23.37 3.73 -1.55
CA THR A 95 -23.27 5.16 -1.22
C THR A 95 -22.01 5.79 -1.83
N ALA A 96 -20.87 5.09 -1.80
CA ALA A 96 -19.64 5.57 -2.42
C ALA A 96 -19.75 5.64 -3.96
N ARG A 97 -20.36 4.62 -4.57
CA ARG A 97 -20.63 4.55 -6.01
C ARG A 97 -21.45 5.76 -6.45
N ASP A 98 -22.54 6.05 -5.75
CA ASP A 98 -23.43 7.15 -6.10
C ASP A 98 -22.70 8.48 -6.03
N LYS A 99 -21.91 8.73 -4.97
CA LYS A 99 -21.05 9.93 -4.87
C LYS A 99 -20.03 10.07 -6.01
N ILE A 100 -19.45 8.96 -6.49
CA ILE A 100 -18.47 9.00 -7.58
C ILE A 100 -19.15 9.26 -8.92
N ASN A 101 -20.33 8.67 -9.13
CA ASN A 101 -21.09 8.77 -10.37
C ASN A 101 -21.88 10.09 -10.48
N ASP A 102 -22.29 10.68 -9.36
CA ASP A 102 -23.04 11.94 -9.24
C ASP A 102 -22.12 13.17 -9.28
N PHE A 103 -21.15 13.19 -10.19
CA PHE A 103 -20.26 14.34 -10.39
C PHE A 103 -20.71 15.18 -11.58
N ASP A 104 -20.68 16.50 -11.40
CA ASP A 104 -21.11 17.46 -12.40
C ASP A 104 -20.27 17.33 -13.70
N LYS A 105 -20.96 17.01 -14.79
CA LYS A 105 -20.36 16.91 -16.12
C LYS A 105 -19.91 18.29 -16.65
N SER A 106 -20.40 19.39 -16.08
CA SER A 106 -20.06 20.76 -16.48
C SER A 106 -18.60 21.12 -16.23
N CYS A 107 -17.95 20.48 -15.24
CA CYS A 107 -16.58 20.80 -14.83
C CYS A 107 -15.49 20.13 -15.68
N ASN A 108 -15.83 19.45 -16.78
CA ASN A 108 -14.88 18.64 -17.53
C ASN A 108 -14.87 18.96 -19.03
N ASN A 109 -13.76 19.57 -19.49
CA ASN A 109 -13.29 19.60 -20.88
C ASN A 109 -12.87 18.18 -21.35
N ARG A 110 -13.74 17.17 -21.22
CA ARG A 110 -13.35 15.77 -21.47
C ARG A 110 -13.35 15.44 -22.98
N LYS A 111 -12.20 14.96 -23.46
CA LYS A 111 -12.02 14.26 -24.75
C LYS A 111 -12.38 12.75 -24.67
N THR A 112 -12.67 12.20 -23.48
CA THR A 112 -12.90 10.75 -23.25
C THR A 112 -14.30 10.43 -22.70
N ALA A 113 -14.81 9.24 -23.03
CA ALA A 113 -16.10 8.75 -22.53
C ALA A 113 -16.13 8.65 -21.00
N ALA A 114 -17.30 8.88 -20.39
CA ALA A 114 -17.46 8.80 -18.95
C ALA A 114 -17.25 7.36 -18.43
N GLY A 115 -16.34 7.21 -17.47
CA GLY A 115 -16.18 6.00 -16.66
C GLY A 115 -17.33 5.85 -15.65
N LYS A 116 -17.41 4.69 -14.99
CA LYS A 116 -18.42 4.42 -13.96
C LYS A 116 -17.82 3.69 -12.75
N ALA A 117 -18.24 4.09 -11.56
CA ALA A 117 -18.11 3.24 -10.38
C ALA A 117 -19.20 2.17 -10.39
N ILE A 118 -18.83 0.93 -10.04
CA ILE A 118 -19.65 -0.28 -10.10
C ILE A 118 -19.57 -1.00 -8.74
N VAL A 119 -20.67 -1.62 -8.32
CA VAL A 119 -20.74 -2.47 -7.12
C VAL A 119 -21.34 -3.78 -7.55
N LEU A 120 -20.61 -4.88 -7.36
CA LEU A 120 -21.10 -6.23 -7.65
C LEU A 120 -22.08 -6.69 -6.56
N GLU A 121 -22.88 -7.69 -6.89
CA GLU A 121 -23.79 -8.32 -5.92
C GLU A 121 -23.00 -8.98 -4.78
N GLN A 122 -21.94 -9.70 -5.13
CA GLN A 122 -21.07 -10.35 -4.16
C GLN A 122 -20.13 -9.32 -3.51
N VAL A 123 -20.16 -9.27 -2.17
CA VAL A 123 -19.26 -8.44 -1.38
C VAL A 123 -17.88 -9.09 -1.26
N LEU A 124 -16.85 -8.26 -1.05
CA LEU A 124 -15.49 -8.71 -0.77
C LEU A 124 -15.15 -8.45 0.70
N ASP A 125 -15.19 -9.50 1.52
CA ASP A 125 -14.60 -9.52 2.86
C ASP A 125 -13.26 -10.27 2.85
N LEU A 126 -12.16 -9.53 2.97
CA LEU A 126 -10.81 -10.09 2.96
C LEU A 126 -10.48 -10.91 4.22
N SER A 127 -11.36 -10.91 5.24
CA SER A 127 -11.27 -11.77 6.42
C SER A 127 -12.07 -13.07 6.31
N ASP A 128 -12.69 -13.34 5.16
CA ASP A 128 -13.38 -14.59 4.86
C ASP A 128 -12.95 -15.12 3.48
N PHE A 129 -12.21 -16.24 3.47
CA PHE A 129 -11.74 -16.86 2.22
C PHE A 129 -12.89 -17.32 1.31
N ASN A 130 -14.05 -17.69 1.88
CA ASN A 130 -15.22 -18.05 1.06
C ASN A 130 -15.84 -16.81 0.40
N SER A 131 -15.87 -15.67 1.09
CA SER A 131 -16.26 -14.39 0.47
C SER A 131 -15.33 -14.03 -0.69
N ILE A 132 -14.01 -14.21 -0.52
CA ILE A 132 -13.03 -13.94 -1.58
C ILE A 132 -13.25 -14.85 -2.80
N ARG A 133 -13.49 -16.14 -2.59
CA ARG A 133 -13.78 -17.10 -3.68
C ARG A 133 -15.04 -16.72 -4.44
N ARG A 134 -16.16 -16.49 -3.74
CA ARG A 134 -17.42 -16.04 -4.36
C ARG A 134 -17.27 -14.72 -5.12
N PHE A 135 -16.49 -13.79 -4.58
CA PHE A 135 -16.22 -12.51 -5.26
C PHE A 135 -15.43 -12.73 -6.56
N ALA A 136 -14.38 -13.56 -6.54
CA ALA A 136 -13.60 -13.88 -7.74
C ALA A 136 -14.45 -14.59 -8.82
N ASP A 137 -15.37 -15.48 -8.44
CA ASP A 137 -16.31 -16.13 -9.36
C ASP A 137 -17.30 -15.13 -9.99
N ALA A 138 -17.80 -14.17 -9.20
CA ALA A 138 -18.68 -13.12 -9.71
C ALA A 138 -17.96 -12.21 -10.71
N VAL A 139 -16.70 -11.86 -10.45
CA VAL A 139 -15.89 -11.05 -11.37
C VAL A 139 -15.69 -11.78 -12.70
N GLU A 140 -15.35 -13.07 -12.68
CA GLU A 140 -15.18 -13.87 -13.90
C GLU A 140 -16.46 -14.02 -14.72
N THR A 141 -17.61 -14.01 -14.05
CA THR A 141 -18.91 -14.08 -14.74
C THR A 141 -19.23 -12.79 -15.52
N GLU A 142 -18.75 -11.64 -15.04
CA GLU A 142 -19.09 -10.33 -15.60
C GLU A 142 -17.99 -9.71 -16.47
N TYR A 143 -16.73 -10.14 -16.32
CA TYR A 143 -15.58 -9.51 -16.97
C TYR A 143 -14.55 -10.54 -17.42
N ASP A 144 -14.00 -10.34 -18.62
CA ASP A 144 -12.97 -11.20 -19.20
C ASP A 144 -11.54 -10.74 -18.90
N ASN A 145 -11.36 -9.49 -18.46
CA ASN A 145 -10.04 -8.91 -18.20
C ASN A 145 -10.09 -7.78 -17.16
N ILE A 146 -9.10 -7.76 -16.28
CA ILE A 146 -8.85 -6.72 -15.29
C ILE A 146 -7.56 -6.00 -15.64
N ASP A 147 -7.66 -4.77 -16.15
CA ASP A 147 -6.48 -3.98 -16.49
C ASP A 147 -5.64 -3.65 -15.25
N VAL A 148 -6.29 -3.31 -14.14
CA VAL A 148 -5.61 -2.99 -12.88
C VAL A 148 -6.36 -3.54 -11.65
N LEU A 149 -5.68 -4.36 -10.85
CA LEU A 149 -6.13 -4.74 -9.50
C LEU A 149 -5.41 -3.88 -8.46
N ILE A 150 -6.15 -3.18 -7.60
CA ILE A 150 -5.61 -2.35 -6.52
C ILE A 150 -5.98 -2.98 -5.17
N ASN A 151 -5.01 -3.69 -4.59
CA ASN A 151 -5.07 -4.25 -3.25
C ASN A 151 -4.82 -3.14 -2.21
N ASN A 152 -5.84 -2.31 -1.97
CA ASN A 152 -5.80 -1.13 -1.12
C ASN A 152 -6.27 -1.38 0.32
N ALA A 153 -7.26 -2.25 0.51
CA ALA A 153 -7.89 -2.45 1.81
C ALA A 153 -6.89 -2.79 2.92
N GLY A 154 -7.05 -2.19 4.10
CA GLY A 154 -6.16 -2.47 5.20
C GLY A 154 -6.70 -2.00 6.54
N ARG A 155 -6.12 -2.54 7.61
CA ARG A 155 -6.42 -2.20 9.00
C ARG A 155 -5.16 -2.25 9.86
N ASN A 156 -5.26 -1.64 11.03
CA ASN A 156 -4.22 -1.64 12.08
C ASN A 156 -4.72 -2.27 13.39
N SER A 157 -5.90 -2.90 13.39
CA SER A 157 -6.46 -3.59 14.56
C SER A 157 -6.24 -5.10 14.44
N SER A 158 -5.52 -5.67 15.41
CA SER A 158 -5.41 -7.13 15.60
C SER A 158 -6.72 -7.71 16.14
N GLY A 159 -6.86 -9.02 16.01
CA GLY A 159 -8.02 -9.76 16.49
C GLY A 159 -8.09 -11.14 15.86
N LYS A 160 -9.04 -11.96 16.30
CA LYS A 160 -9.34 -13.22 15.62
C LYS A 160 -10.07 -12.94 14.33
N SER A 161 -9.69 -13.65 13.26
CA SER A 161 -10.45 -13.55 12.03
C SER A 161 -11.80 -14.25 12.13
N PRO A 162 -12.91 -13.62 11.68
CA PRO A 162 -14.23 -14.24 11.73
C PRO A 162 -14.31 -15.58 10.99
N GLY A 163 -13.67 -15.68 9.82
CA GLY A 163 -13.71 -16.89 8.99
C GLY A 163 -12.74 -17.99 9.43
N ASN A 164 -11.71 -17.66 10.20
CA ASN A 164 -10.77 -18.62 10.77
C ASN A 164 -10.17 -18.04 12.07
N PRO A 165 -10.68 -18.42 13.25
CA PRO A 165 -10.24 -17.86 14.52
C PRO A 165 -8.76 -18.09 14.85
N ASN A 166 -8.09 -19.00 14.14
CA ASN A 166 -6.66 -19.24 14.29
C ASN A 166 -5.81 -18.18 13.60
N LEU A 167 -6.35 -17.45 12.61
CA LEU A 167 -5.62 -16.42 11.89
C LEU A 167 -5.77 -15.04 12.56
N ASP A 168 -4.69 -14.27 12.54
CA ASP A 168 -4.72 -12.86 12.91
C ASP A 168 -5.48 -12.08 11.83
N LEU A 169 -6.53 -11.40 12.27
CA LEU A 169 -7.43 -10.60 11.43
C LEU A 169 -6.70 -9.52 10.64
N MET A 170 -5.67 -8.91 11.20
CA MET A 170 -4.90 -7.87 10.53
C MET A 170 -4.05 -8.47 9.42
N PHE A 171 -3.27 -9.52 9.73
CA PHE A 171 -2.44 -10.18 8.73
C PHE A 171 -3.30 -10.79 7.62
N GLN A 172 -4.44 -11.39 7.97
CA GLN A 172 -5.37 -11.94 7.01
C GLN A 172 -5.95 -10.86 6.09
N SER A 173 -6.57 -9.81 6.63
CA SER A 173 -7.19 -8.78 5.79
C SER A 173 -6.18 -7.96 4.99
N ASN A 174 -5.02 -7.65 5.56
CA ASN A 174 -4.03 -6.80 4.89
C ASN A 174 -3.25 -7.57 3.81
N TYR A 175 -3.07 -8.88 3.98
CA TYR A 175 -2.20 -9.67 3.12
C TYR A 175 -2.83 -10.98 2.62
N LEU A 176 -3.15 -11.96 3.47
CA LEU A 176 -3.57 -13.30 2.98
C LEU A 176 -4.83 -13.24 2.10
N GLY A 177 -5.80 -12.39 2.44
CA GLY A 177 -7.00 -12.20 1.64
C GLY A 177 -6.71 -11.61 0.27
N HIS A 178 -5.79 -10.64 0.20
CA HIS A 178 -5.33 -10.07 -1.08
C HIS A 178 -4.50 -11.07 -1.89
N PHE A 179 -3.66 -11.87 -1.23
CA PHE A 179 -2.92 -12.95 -1.85
C PHE A 179 -3.86 -13.96 -2.50
N LEU A 180 -4.88 -14.43 -1.77
CA LEU A 180 -5.89 -15.34 -2.30
C LEU A 180 -6.66 -14.72 -3.47
N LEU A 181 -7.17 -13.49 -3.31
CA LEU A 181 -7.91 -12.78 -4.37
C LEU A 181 -7.06 -12.68 -5.64
N THR A 182 -5.82 -12.20 -5.51
CA THR A 182 -4.90 -12.01 -6.63
C THR A 182 -4.67 -13.33 -7.37
N ASN A 183 -4.39 -14.41 -6.64
CA ASN A 183 -4.09 -15.71 -7.25
C ASN A 183 -5.32 -16.38 -7.87
N LEU A 184 -6.51 -16.20 -7.31
CA LEU A 184 -7.75 -16.67 -7.95
C LEU A 184 -7.99 -15.95 -9.28
N LEU A 185 -7.82 -14.63 -9.32
CA LEU A 185 -7.96 -13.85 -10.55
C LEU A 185 -6.87 -14.20 -11.59
N LEU A 186 -5.64 -14.54 -11.15
CA LEU A 186 -4.59 -15.07 -12.02
C LEU A 186 -4.94 -16.46 -12.58
N LYS A 187 -5.43 -17.37 -11.74
CA LYS A 187 -5.84 -18.73 -12.14
C LYS A 187 -6.97 -18.69 -13.17
N LYS A 188 -7.89 -17.73 -13.03
CA LYS A 188 -8.98 -17.43 -13.96
C LYS A 188 -8.52 -16.63 -15.19
N LYS A 189 -7.23 -16.32 -15.31
CA LYS A 189 -6.60 -15.57 -16.42
C LYS A 189 -7.10 -14.14 -16.61
N LEU A 190 -7.86 -13.59 -15.66
CA LEU A 190 -8.40 -12.22 -15.72
C LEU A 190 -7.30 -11.15 -15.62
N LEU A 191 -6.13 -11.49 -15.09
CA LEU A 191 -4.97 -10.61 -14.99
C LEU A 191 -3.89 -10.90 -16.05
N LEU A 192 -4.12 -11.87 -16.95
CA LEU A 192 -3.15 -12.35 -17.94
C LEU A 192 -3.78 -12.36 -19.34
N PRO A 193 -4.05 -11.19 -19.95
CA PRO A 193 -4.76 -11.13 -21.21
C PRO A 193 -3.89 -11.69 -22.35
N PRO A 194 -4.51 -12.17 -23.44
CA PRO A 194 -3.79 -12.59 -24.63
C PRO A 194 -2.87 -11.46 -25.15
N SER A 195 -1.68 -11.84 -25.63
CA SER A 195 -0.63 -10.91 -26.05
C SER A 195 -1.07 -9.88 -27.10
N SER A 196 -2.11 -10.17 -27.88
CA SER A 196 -2.69 -9.24 -28.87
C SER A 196 -3.36 -8.01 -28.26
N VAL A 197 -3.70 -8.02 -26.96
CA VAL A 197 -4.37 -6.93 -26.23
C VAL A 197 -3.40 -6.15 -25.33
N ALA A 198 -2.23 -6.73 -25.03
CA ALA A 198 -1.35 -6.31 -23.94
C ALA A 198 -0.29 -5.26 -24.33
N LYS A 199 -0.61 -4.24 -25.14
CA LYS A 199 0.38 -3.19 -25.51
C LYS A 199 1.04 -2.50 -24.29
N ASN A 200 0.38 -2.50 -23.11
CA ASN A 200 0.88 -1.89 -21.86
C ASN A 200 0.80 -2.80 -20.62
N GLY A 201 0.50 -4.10 -20.80
CA GLY A 201 0.36 -5.07 -19.72
C GLY A 201 -0.78 -4.80 -18.72
N ASN A 202 -1.12 -5.80 -17.92
CA ASN A 202 -2.01 -5.61 -16.76
C ASN A 202 -1.17 -5.27 -15.52
N LYS A 203 -1.81 -4.68 -14.50
CA LYS A 203 -1.12 -4.29 -13.27
C LYS A 203 -1.79 -4.81 -12.02
N ILE A 204 -0.96 -5.15 -11.03
CA ILE A 204 -1.38 -5.39 -9.65
C ILE A 204 -0.70 -4.37 -8.76
N ILE A 205 -1.46 -3.62 -7.97
CA ILE A 205 -0.94 -2.59 -7.08
C ILE A 205 -1.18 -3.05 -5.64
N ASN A 206 -0.10 -3.31 -4.90
CA ASN A 206 -0.15 -3.78 -3.51
C ASN A 206 0.23 -2.64 -2.56
N LEU A 207 -0.70 -2.20 -1.71
CA LEU A 207 -0.43 -1.12 -0.76
C LEU A 207 0.43 -1.59 0.43
N SER A 208 1.67 -1.12 0.46
CA SER A 208 2.60 -1.23 1.57
C SER A 208 2.51 -0.01 2.52
N SER A 209 3.56 0.28 3.26
CA SER A 209 3.72 1.39 4.20
C SER A 209 5.18 1.51 4.60
N VAL A 210 5.64 2.69 5.02
CA VAL A 210 6.92 2.87 5.73
C VAL A 210 7.13 1.87 6.87
N MET A 211 6.03 1.36 7.46
CA MET A 211 6.08 0.36 8.52
C MET A 211 6.76 -0.96 8.11
N HIS A 212 6.89 -1.26 6.81
CA HIS A 212 7.60 -2.44 6.34
C HIS A 212 9.06 -2.48 6.84
N HIS A 213 9.70 -1.32 7.03
CA HIS A 213 11.07 -1.21 7.56
C HIS A 213 11.22 -1.75 8.99
N PHE A 214 10.12 -1.82 9.74
CA PHE A 214 10.11 -2.27 11.13
C PHE A 214 9.70 -3.75 11.27
N SER A 215 9.53 -4.45 10.15
CA SER A 215 9.35 -5.90 10.16
C SER A 215 10.69 -6.53 10.53
N LYS A 216 10.82 -6.90 11.80
CA LYS A 216 12.01 -7.57 12.35
C LYS A 216 11.69 -9.04 12.62
N GLY A 217 12.73 -9.89 12.60
CA GLY A 217 12.69 -11.17 13.29
C GLY A 217 12.35 -10.94 14.78
N ASP A 218 11.63 -11.86 15.43
CA ASP A 218 11.29 -11.68 16.84
C ASP A 218 12.56 -11.61 17.69
N SER A 219 12.78 -10.45 18.32
CA SER A 219 13.76 -10.32 19.40
C SER A 219 13.10 -10.77 20.70
N MET A 220 13.04 -12.08 20.94
CA MET A 220 12.89 -12.57 22.30
C MET A 220 14.27 -12.88 22.88
N LYS A 221 14.44 -12.47 24.14
CA LYS A 221 15.64 -12.63 24.95
C LYS A 221 16.21 -14.05 24.81
N GLY A 222 17.37 -14.18 24.15
CA GLY A 222 18.28 -15.30 24.36
C GLY A 222 18.08 -16.60 23.57
N GLY A 223 17.41 -16.63 22.42
CA GLY A 223 17.37 -17.84 21.58
C GLY A 223 16.86 -17.59 20.16
N ASP A 224 17.63 -18.08 19.18
CA ASP A 224 17.40 -18.19 17.73
C ASP A 224 16.52 -17.14 17.01
N PHE A 225 17.19 -16.37 16.14
CA PHE A 225 16.53 -15.48 15.19
C PHE A 225 15.72 -16.28 14.16
N GLU A 226 14.39 -16.22 14.21
CA GLU A 226 13.56 -16.67 13.09
C GLU A 226 13.75 -15.71 11.91
N SER A 227 14.54 -16.15 10.93
CA SER A 227 14.80 -15.43 9.69
C SER A 227 13.49 -15.16 8.94
N ILE A 228 13.39 -13.99 8.29
CA ILE A 228 12.28 -13.64 7.37
C ILE A 228 12.16 -14.66 6.23
N SER A 229 13.24 -15.38 5.92
CA SER A 229 13.23 -16.48 4.95
C SER A 229 12.75 -17.82 5.51
N SER A 230 12.34 -17.88 6.78
CA SER A 230 11.82 -19.11 7.40
C SER A 230 10.29 -19.18 7.27
N PRO A 231 9.72 -20.38 7.05
CA PRO A 231 8.28 -20.57 7.10
C PRO A 231 7.68 -20.24 8.48
N ALA A 232 8.42 -20.54 9.54
CA ALA A 232 8.02 -20.30 10.92
C ALA A 232 7.72 -18.81 11.18
N TYR A 233 8.58 -17.92 10.66
CA TYR A 233 8.38 -16.48 10.76
C TYR A 233 7.01 -16.04 10.22
N TRP A 234 6.67 -16.47 9.00
CA TRP A 234 5.40 -16.07 8.36
C TRP A 234 4.19 -16.71 9.03
N LYS A 235 4.26 -18.00 9.38
CA LYS A 235 3.19 -18.68 10.12
C LYS A 235 2.92 -18.01 11.46
N ARG A 236 3.96 -17.63 12.21
CA ARG A 236 3.83 -16.92 13.49
C ARG A 236 3.13 -15.56 13.36
N ARG A 237 3.30 -14.85 12.24
CA ARG A 237 2.59 -13.58 11.98
C ARG A 237 1.19 -13.76 11.43
N ALA A 238 0.96 -14.86 10.72
CA ALA A 238 -0.35 -15.19 10.20
C ALA A 238 -1.30 -15.72 11.27
N TYR A 239 -0.79 -16.47 12.25
CA TYR A 239 -1.60 -16.99 13.35
C TYR A 239 -1.85 -15.94 14.43
N TYR A 240 -3.08 -15.94 14.94
CA TYR A 240 -3.50 -15.08 16.03
C TYR A 240 -2.78 -15.47 17.34
N ASN A 241 -2.27 -14.46 18.04
CA ASN A 241 -1.65 -14.61 19.35
C ASN A 241 -2.23 -13.56 20.30
N ASP A 242 -2.85 -14.01 21.40
CA ASP A 242 -3.52 -13.17 22.41
C ASP A 242 -2.52 -12.40 23.31
N SER A 243 -1.22 -12.69 23.19
CA SER A 243 -0.17 -11.88 23.80
C SER A 243 -0.26 -10.44 23.31
N LYS A 244 -0.57 -9.50 24.22
CA LYS A 244 -0.77 -8.05 23.99
C LYS A 244 0.44 -7.30 23.35
N ASN A 245 1.48 -8.00 22.89
CA ASN A 245 2.81 -7.46 22.62
C ASN A 245 3.24 -7.37 21.14
N ALA A 246 2.38 -7.56 20.13
CA ALA A 246 2.85 -7.47 18.74
C ALA A 246 1.94 -6.89 17.64
N PRO A 247 0.88 -6.08 17.87
CA PRO A 247 0.08 -5.51 16.76
C PRO A 247 0.92 -4.75 15.73
N SER A 248 1.94 -4.02 16.18
CA SER A 248 2.85 -3.26 15.31
C SER A 248 3.74 -4.17 14.46
N ASN A 249 4.16 -5.32 14.98
CA ASN A 249 5.01 -6.27 14.27
C ASN A 249 4.20 -7.05 13.21
N VAL A 250 2.97 -7.43 13.53
CA VAL A 250 2.04 -8.05 12.55
C VAL A 250 1.69 -7.06 11.44
N TYR A 251 1.41 -5.80 11.77
CA TYR A 251 1.20 -4.76 10.77
C TYR A 251 2.42 -4.59 9.85
N ALA A 252 3.61 -4.41 10.44
CA ALA A 252 4.86 -4.27 9.71
C ALA A 252 5.14 -5.47 8.79
N ALA A 253 4.95 -6.69 9.30
CA ALA A 253 5.08 -7.92 8.52
C ALA A 253 4.07 -7.99 7.37
N SER A 254 2.81 -7.61 7.57
CA SER A 254 1.81 -7.56 6.49
C SER A 254 2.20 -6.57 5.37
N LYS A 255 2.85 -5.45 5.73
CA LYS A 255 3.31 -4.44 4.77
C LYS A 255 4.60 -4.83 4.07
N LEU A 256 5.50 -5.58 4.73
CA LEU A 256 6.63 -6.23 4.06
C LEU A 256 6.15 -7.34 3.10
N ALA A 257 5.18 -8.14 3.52
CA ALA A 257 4.59 -9.20 2.71
C ALA A 257 4.00 -8.66 1.39
N ALA A 258 3.37 -7.49 1.42
CA ALA A 258 2.90 -6.80 0.21
C ALA A 258 4.04 -6.51 -0.81
N ILE A 259 5.22 -6.11 -0.32
CA ILE A 259 6.39 -5.83 -1.18
C ILE A 259 6.98 -7.15 -1.73
N LEU A 260 7.19 -8.14 -0.88
CA LEU A 260 7.70 -9.45 -1.28
C LEU A 260 6.75 -10.17 -2.25
N HIS A 261 5.45 -10.00 -2.09
CA HIS A 261 4.45 -10.53 -3.01
C HIS A 261 4.51 -9.82 -4.38
N SER A 262 4.64 -8.49 -4.43
CA SER A 262 4.88 -7.79 -5.70
C SER A 262 6.15 -8.26 -6.38
N PHE A 263 7.23 -8.46 -5.61
CA PHE A 263 8.48 -9.00 -6.13
C PHE A 263 8.29 -10.38 -6.77
N GLU A 264 7.64 -11.29 -6.05
CA GLU A 264 7.43 -12.66 -6.51
C GLU A 264 6.47 -12.74 -7.71
N LEU A 265 5.42 -11.93 -7.73
CA LEU A 265 4.54 -11.78 -8.89
C LEU A 265 5.32 -11.38 -10.14
N ASN A 266 6.24 -10.42 -10.03
CA ASN A 266 7.06 -10.01 -11.17
C ASN A 266 8.06 -11.09 -11.60
N ARG A 267 8.64 -11.84 -10.67
CA ARG A 267 9.48 -13.00 -11.02
C ARG A 267 8.70 -14.03 -11.83
N ARG A 268 7.45 -14.30 -11.45
CA ARG A 268 6.59 -15.32 -12.06
C ARG A 268 5.94 -14.88 -13.37
N TYR A 269 5.49 -13.62 -13.47
CA TYR A 269 4.53 -13.20 -14.49
C TYR A 269 4.95 -11.99 -15.33
N ALA A 270 6.14 -11.38 -15.13
CA ALA A 270 6.55 -10.24 -15.96
C ALA A 270 6.67 -10.60 -17.45
N ASP A 271 7.05 -11.83 -17.78
CA ASP A 271 7.13 -12.31 -19.18
C ASP A 271 5.73 -12.51 -19.80
N ALA A 272 4.69 -12.60 -18.97
CA ALA A 272 3.29 -12.61 -19.37
C ALA A 272 2.68 -11.19 -19.38
N HIS A 273 3.52 -10.15 -19.44
CA HIS A 273 3.14 -8.74 -19.46
C HIS A 273 2.30 -8.30 -18.24
N LEU A 274 2.50 -8.93 -17.08
CA LEU A 274 1.93 -8.48 -15.81
C LEU A 274 2.97 -7.71 -15.01
N THR A 275 2.62 -6.51 -14.53
CA THR A 275 3.48 -5.75 -13.62
C THR A 275 2.82 -5.57 -12.25
N ALA A 276 3.46 -6.12 -11.22
CA ALA A 276 3.11 -5.88 -9.83
C ALA A 276 3.92 -4.72 -9.24
N ILE A 277 3.25 -3.77 -8.62
CA ILE A 277 3.83 -2.54 -8.07
C ILE A 277 3.47 -2.47 -6.59
N ALA A 278 4.48 -2.35 -5.73
CA ALA A 278 4.24 -2.06 -4.31
C ALA A 278 4.18 -0.54 -4.10
N VAL A 279 3.20 -0.05 -3.35
CA VAL A 279 3.02 1.40 -3.15
C VAL A 279 2.94 1.72 -1.67
N ASN A 280 3.79 2.61 -1.18
CA ASN A 280 3.59 3.29 0.10
C ASN A 280 2.75 4.56 -0.19
N PRO A 281 1.57 4.73 0.42
CA PRO A 281 0.78 5.95 0.24
C PRO A 281 1.24 7.11 1.15
N GLY A 282 2.22 6.87 2.03
CA GLY A 282 2.63 7.81 3.08
C GLY A 282 1.78 7.69 4.34
N ALA A 283 2.05 8.58 5.31
CA ALA A 283 1.22 8.74 6.48
C ALA A 283 -0.04 9.49 6.07
N VAL A 284 -1.16 8.80 5.88
CA VAL A 284 -2.41 9.43 5.39
C VAL A 284 -3.43 9.49 6.52
N ASN A 285 -4.10 10.63 6.63
CA ASN A 285 -5.23 10.78 7.53
C ASN A 285 -6.44 10.02 6.95
N SER A 286 -6.64 8.79 7.41
CA SER A 286 -7.72 7.90 6.96
C SER A 286 -8.34 7.18 8.16
N ASP A 287 -9.46 6.49 7.91
CA ASP A 287 -10.22 5.75 8.94
C ASP A 287 -9.41 4.67 9.68
N ILE A 288 -8.19 4.35 9.22
CA ILE A 288 -7.30 3.42 9.93
C ILE A 288 -7.03 3.89 11.37
N TRP A 289 -7.06 5.21 11.65
CA TRP A 289 -6.79 5.76 12.98
C TRP A 289 -8.02 5.79 13.91
N ARG A 290 -9.18 5.26 13.48
CA ARG A 290 -10.45 5.36 14.23
C ARG A 290 -10.41 4.82 15.68
N GLY A 291 -9.46 3.93 15.99
CA GLY A 291 -9.24 3.40 17.34
C GLY A 291 -8.40 4.30 18.26
N PHE A 292 -7.84 5.40 17.75
CA PHE A 292 -7.01 6.34 18.52
C PHE A 292 -7.84 7.45 19.18
N PRO A 293 -7.36 8.03 20.30
CA PRO A 293 -8.03 9.14 20.99
C PRO A 293 -8.37 10.29 20.04
N LYS A 294 -9.54 10.89 20.20
CA LYS A 294 -10.08 11.97 19.34
C LYS A 294 -9.08 13.13 19.17
N TRP A 295 -8.43 13.55 20.25
CA TRP A 295 -7.45 14.63 20.22
C TRP A 295 -6.22 14.31 19.35
N MET A 296 -5.79 13.05 19.29
CA MET A 296 -4.69 12.63 18.42
C MET A 296 -5.12 12.61 16.95
N ARG A 297 -6.37 12.23 16.66
CA ARG A 297 -6.95 12.28 15.31
C ARG A 297 -7.05 13.72 14.78
N GLU A 298 -7.62 14.62 15.56
CA GLU A 298 -7.95 16.00 15.15
C GLU A 298 -6.75 16.97 15.21
N TYR A 299 -5.82 16.78 16.15
CA TYR A 299 -4.73 17.76 16.35
C TYR A 299 -3.36 17.27 15.87
N VAL A 300 -3.15 15.95 15.75
CA VAL A 300 -1.86 15.37 15.34
C VAL A 300 -1.96 14.77 13.93
N PHE A 301 -2.88 13.83 13.70
CA PHE A 301 -3.00 13.15 12.41
C PHE A 301 -3.54 14.07 11.31
N GLU A 302 -4.57 14.87 11.57
CA GLU A 302 -5.08 15.85 10.59
C GLU A 302 -4.03 16.88 10.14
N LYS A 303 -3.04 17.19 10.99
CA LYS A 303 -2.05 18.25 10.72
C LYS A 303 -0.72 17.74 10.15
N ILE A 304 -0.35 16.50 10.49
CA ILE A 304 0.93 15.88 10.10
C ILE A 304 0.75 14.96 8.89
N TYR A 305 -0.41 14.32 8.73
CA TYR A 305 -0.60 13.29 7.71
C TYR A 305 -1.12 13.90 6.39
N LEU A 306 -0.75 13.25 5.29
CA LEU A 306 -1.23 13.56 3.95
C LEU A 306 -2.76 13.47 3.89
N THR A 307 -3.37 14.32 3.07
CA THR A 307 -4.78 14.16 2.71
C THR A 307 -4.98 12.89 1.91
N THR A 308 -6.21 12.38 1.85
CA THR A 308 -6.55 11.23 0.99
C THR A 308 -6.24 11.50 -0.49
N LYS A 309 -6.36 12.76 -0.95
CA LYS A 309 -5.96 13.20 -2.30
C LYS A 309 -4.45 13.09 -2.53
N GLN A 310 -3.64 13.53 -1.57
CA GLN A 310 -2.18 13.39 -1.67
C GLN A 310 -1.73 11.92 -1.57
N GLY A 311 -2.34 11.15 -0.67
CA GLY A 311 -2.07 9.72 -0.51
C GLY A 311 -2.52 8.84 -1.68
N SER A 312 -3.50 9.30 -2.48
CA SER A 312 -3.96 8.59 -3.68
C SER A 312 -3.02 8.78 -4.86
N GLU A 313 -2.25 9.87 -4.91
CA GLU A 313 -1.38 10.22 -6.03
C GLU A 313 -0.40 9.11 -6.44
N PRO A 314 0.42 8.52 -5.55
CA PRO A 314 1.33 7.43 -5.95
C PRO A 314 0.59 6.18 -6.44
N ILE A 315 -0.65 5.96 -6.00
CA ILE A 315 -1.47 4.80 -6.39
C ILE A 315 -2.09 5.03 -7.77
N VAL A 316 -2.63 6.21 -8.02
CA VAL A 316 -3.15 6.61 -9.34
C VAL A 316 -2.01 6.60 -10.35
N ALA A 317 -0.86 7.15 -10.00
CA ALA A 317 0.35 7.09 -10.84
C ALA A 317 0.74 5.65 -11.16
N ALA A 318 0.78 4.75 -10.17
CA ALA A 318 1.06 3.33 -10.39
C ALA A 318 0.05 2.67 -11.35
N ALA A 319 -1.22 3.06 -11.30
CA ALA A 319 -2.25 2.54 -12.20
C ALA A 319 -2.08 3.03 -13.65
N VAL A 320 -1.91 4.33 -13.85
CA VAL A 320 -2.05 4.96 -15.18
C VAL A 320 -0.74 5.08 -15.96
N ARG A 321 0.41 5.08 -15.29
CA ARG A 321 1.72 5.25 -15.93
C ARG A 321 2.23 3.98 -16.57
N ASN A 322 2.53 4.01 -17.88
CA ASN A 322 3.02 2.84 -18.63
C ASN A 322 4.54 2.63 -18.54
N ASP A 323 5.29 3.62 -18.07
CA ASP A 323 6.75 3.53 -17.89
C ASP A 323 7.17 2.71 -16.66
N LEU A 324 6.19 2.33 -15.83
CA LEU A 324 6.39 1.50 -14.64
C LEU A 324 6.33 0.03 -15.01
N VAL A 325 7.46 -0.50 -15.48
CA VAL A 325 7.63 -1.91 -15.85
C VAL A 325 8.63 -2.61 -14.93
N ALA A 326 8.34 -3.88 -14.64
CA ALA A 326 9.29 -4.74 -13.92
C ALA A 326 10.42 -5.15 -14.87
N ASN A 327 11.67 -5.05 -14.40
CA ASN A 327 12.83 -5.58 -15.11
C ASN A 327 13.48 -6.65 -14.23
N LYS A 328 13.40 -7.92 -14.67
CA LYS A 328 13.98 -9.05 -13.92
C LYS A 328 15.50 -8.95 -13.75
N ASN A 329 16.18 -8.24 -14.66
CA ASN A 329 17.63 -8.10 -14.71
C ASN A 329 18.13 -6.82 -14.01
N SER A 330 17.27 -6.03 -13.34
CA SER A 330 17.74 -4.85 -12.61
C SER A 330 18.44 -5.24 -11.30
N GLU A 331 19.34 -4.37 -10.82
CA GLU A 331 20.09 -4.57 -9.55
C GLU A 331 19.19 -4.79 -8.33
N THR A 332 17.97 -4.26 -8.37
CA THR A 332 16.97 -4.38 -7.30
C THR A 332 16.17 -5.68 -7.36
N GLY A 333 16.39 -6.48 -8.40
CA GLY A 333 15.45 -7.50 -8.85
C GLY A 333 14.17 -6.85 -9.38
N ALA A 334 13.22 -7.69 -9.81
CA ALA A 334 11.97 -7.32 -10.47
C ALA A 334 11.00 -6.44 -9.63
N VAL A 335 11.43 -5.75 -8.57
CA VAL A 335 10.59 -4.89 -7.74
C VAL A 335 10.36 -3.53 -8.39
N VAL A 336 9.08 -3.14 -8.43
CA VAL A 336 8.67 -1.77 -8.72
C VAL A 336 8.01 -1.22 -7.47
N TYR A 337 8.57 -0.16 -6.90
CA TYR A 337 8.06 0.45 -5.67
C TYR A 337 7.95 1.97 -5.80
N ILE A 338 6.80 2.50 -5.41
CA ILE A 338 6.48 3.93 -5.48
C ILE A 338 6.10 4.43 -4.09
N GLN A 339 6.57 5.63 -3.75
CA GLN A 339 6.19 6.30 -2.52
C GLN A 339 6.01 7.81 -2.72
N PRO A 340 5.36 8.51 -1.77
CA PRO A 340 5.20 9.94 -1.86
C PRO A 340 6.57 10.61 -1.74
N TYR A 341 6.72 11.70 -2.47
CA TYR A 341 7.88 12.55 -2.36
C TYR A 341 7.54 13.75 -1.49
N ALA A 342 8.22 13.85 -0.36
CA ALA A 342 8.21 15.03 0.48
C ALA A 342 9.58 15.69 0.41
N ASN A 343 9.63 17.02 0.30
CA ASN A 343 10.88 17.78 0.32
C ASN A 343 11.05 18.48 1.69
N PRO A 344 11.67 17.83 2.69
CA PRO A 344 11.78 18.41 4.03
C PRO A 344 12.65 19.68 4.08
N PHE A 345 13.46 19.96 3.05
CA PHE A 345 14.39 21.09 3.02
C PHE A 345 13.93 22.27 2.15
N SER A 346 12.78 22.17 1.46
CA SER A 346 12.23 23.30 0.71
C SER A 346 11.95 24.51 1.60
N ILE A 347 11.76 24.29 2.90
CA ILE A 347 11.55 25.32 3.92
C ILE A 347 12.80 26.19 4.14
N PHE A 348 14.00 25.66 3.86
CA PHE A 348 15.27 26.36 4.07
C PHE A 348 15.87 26.94 2.78
N GLY A 349 15.12 26.97 1.67
CA GLY A 349 15.59 27.48 0.38
C GLY A 349 16.70 26.64 -0.28
N GLY A 350 17.10 25.53 0.33
CA GLY A 350 18.15 24.63 -0.17
C GLY A 350 17.63 23.63 -1.20
N ARG A 351 18.27 23.57 -2.37
CA ARG A 351 18.03 22.56 -3.43
C ARG A 351 18.96 21.37 -3.21
N LEU A 352 18.53 20.38 -2.42
CA LEU A 352 19.26 19.12 -2.27
C LEU A 352 18.74 18.00 -3.18
N PHE A 353 17.52 18.14 -3.71
CA PHE A 353 16.88 17.12 -4.54
C PHE A 353 16.21 17.75 -5.77
N PRO A 354 16.17 17.04 -6.92
CA PRO A 354 15.63 17.53 -8.18
C PRO A 354 14.12 17.86 -8.11
N ASN A 355 13.66 18.71 -9.03
CA ASN A 355 12.24 19.08 -9.14
C ASN A 355 11.38 17.86 -9.54
N SER A 356 10.06 17.92 -9.29
CA SER A 356 9.09 16.88 -9.70
C SER A 356 9.14 16.55 -11.19
N ASP A 357 9.54 17.52 -12.02
CA ASP A 357 9.61 17.40 -13.48
C ASP A 357 10.92 16.74 -13.94
N GLU A 358 11.89 16.56 -13.04
CA GLU A 358 13.20 15.91 -13.25
C GLU A 358 13.27 14.51 -12.61
N VAL A 359 12.13 13.96 -12.16
CA VAL A 359 12.08 12.60 -11.62
C VAL A 359 12.45 11.62 -12.73
N SER A 360 13.72 11.22 -12.73
CA SER A 360 14.27 10.30 -13.71
C SER A 360 13.48 8.98 -13.71
N SER A 361 13.38 8.32 -14.86
CA SER A 361 12.86 6.96 -14.98
C SER A 361 13.67 5.91 -14.18
N SER A 362 14.90 6.26 -13.79
CA SER A 362 15.79 5.42 -12.99
C SER A 362 15.38 5.40 -11.51
N PRO A 363 15.39 4.22 -10.84
CA PRO A 363 15.06 4.13 -9.42
C PRO A 363 16.03 4.95 -8.56
N GLN A 364 15.50 5.79 -7.69
CA GLN A 364 16.33 6.53 -6.72
C GLN A 364 16.43 5.75 -5.40
N ARG A 365 17.56 5.91 -4.70
CA ARG A 365 17.65 5.47 -3.30
C ARG A 365 16.71 6.36 -2.48
N GLY A 366 15.72 5.75 -1.85
CA GLY A 366 14.83 6.44 -0.91
C GLY A 366 15.63 7.05 0.25
N PRO A 367 15.02 7.94 1.04
CA PRO A 367 15.75 8.67 2.05
C PRO A 367 16.32 7.74 3.14
N MET A 368 17.45 8.16 3.74
CA MET A 368 18.26 7.30 4.62
C MET A 368 17.53 6.89 5.92
N LEU A 369 16.56 7.69 6.37
CA LEU A 369 15.78 7.41 7.57
C LEU A 369 14.31 7.17 7.21
N PRO A 370 13.70 6.02 7.58
CA PRO A 370 12.30 5.72 7.28
C PRO A 370 11.31 6.85 7.60
N PHE A 371 11.50 7.54 8.73
CA PHE A 371 10.61 8.63 9.15
C PHE A 371 10.66 9.85 8.23
N THR A 372 11.74 10.07 7.49
CA THR A 372 11.83 11.19 6.55
C THR A 372 10.94 11.00 5.31
N GLU A 373 10.48 9.77 5.04
CA GLU A 373 9.42 9.51 4.04
C GLU A 373 8.06 10.11 4.46
N MET A 374 7.90 10.46 5.74
CA MET A 374 6.67 11.03 6.29
C MET A 374 6.74 12.55 6.48
N LEU A 375 7.91 13.19 6.28
CA LEU A 375 8.16 14.56 6.69
C LEU A 375 8.41 15.50 5.50
N GLY A 376 7.67 16.62 5.48
CA GLY A 376 7.84 17.70 4.50
C GLY A 376 6.57 17.99 3.67
N PRO A 377 6.52 19.10 2.92
CA PRO A 377 5.46 19.35 1.96
C PRO A 377 5.44 18.25 0.88
N PHE A 378 4.24 17.79 0.55
CA PHE A 378 4.02 16.85 -0.55
C PHE A 378 4.35 17.53 -1.87
N VAL A 379 5.26 16.93 -2.64
CA VAL A 379 5.69 17.42 -3.95
C VAL A 379 5.23 16.50 -5.08
N GLY A 380 5.02 15.21 -4.80
CA GLY A 380 4.61 14.24 -5.81
C GLY A 380 4.88 12.81 -5.38
N HIS A 381 5.36 11.98 -6.30
CA HIS A 381 5.73 10.58 -6.04
C HIS A 381 7.08 10.25 -6.68
N LEU A 382 7.79 9.26 -6.12
CA LEU A 382 9.06 8.76 -6.64
C LEU A 382 9.04 7.23 -6.77
N ARG A 383 9.66 6.73 -7.84
CA ARG A 383 10.08 5.33 -7.93
C ARG A 383 11.34 5.15 -7.10
N THR A 384 11.27 4.31 -6.07
CA THR A 384 12.39 4.07 -5.15
C THR A 384 12.70 2.59 -5.00
N ILE A 385 13.87 2.31 -4.43
CA ILE A 385 14.29 0.94 -4.07
C ILE A 385 13.82 0.67 -2.64
N PRO A 386 12.89 -0.27 -2.40
CA PRO A 386 12.46 -0.58 -1.04
C PRO A 386 13.55 -1.35 -0.31
N ARG A 387 13.56 -1.30 1.03
CA ARG A 387 14.46 -2.14 1.81
C ARG A 387 13.91 -3.55 1.87
N LEU A 388 14.68 -4.49 1.33
CA LEU A 388 14.37 -5.91 1.32
C LEU A 388 15.44 -6.68 2.11
N PRO A 389 15.09 -7.86 2.65
CA PRO A 389 16.09 -8.73 3.26
C PRO A 389 17.14 -9.14 2.22
N SER A 390 18.38 -9.41 2.67
CA SER A 390 19.47 -9.82 1.78
C SER A 390 19.14 -11.06 0.95
N ASN A 391 18.38 -11.98 1.51
CA ASN A 391 17.85 -13.19 0.87
C ASN A 391 16.40 -13.04 0.39
N LYS A 392 16.04 -11.86 -0.16
CA LYS A 392 14.69 -11.53 -0.67
C LYS A 392 14.06 -12.59 -1.57
N ASP A 393 14.87 -13.27 -2.38
CA ASP A 393 14.46 -14.35 -3.27
C ASP A 393 13.85 -15.52 -2.49
N VAL A 394 14.59 -16.04 -1.52
CA VAL A 394 14.12 -17.13 -0.62
C VAL A 394 12.97 -16.66 0.26
N ALA A 395 13.02 -15.42 0.74
CA ALA A 395 11.96 -14.85 1.58
C ALA A 395 10.63 -14.76 0.84
N ALA A 396 10.66 -14.29 -0.41
CA ALA A 396 9.46 -14.11 -1.23
C ALA A 396 8.85 -15.46 -1.65
N GLU A 397 9.68 -16.42 -2.07
CA GLU A 397 9.24 -17.79 -2.38
C GLU A 397 8.66 -18.49 -1.14
N THR A 398 9.32 -18.35 0.02
CA THR A 398 8.84 -18.93 1.28
C THR A 398 7.51 -18.33 1.70
N LEU A 399 7.38 -17.01 1.64
CA LEU A 399 6.12 -16.31 1.89
C LEU A 399 5.02 -16.79 0.96
N TRP A 400 5.30 -16.93 -0.34
CA TRP A 400 4.36 -17.44 -1.32
C TRP A 400 3.85 -18.84 -0.94
N ARG A 401 4.77 -19.77 -0.64
CA ARG A 401 4.42 -21.14 -0.25
C ARG A 401 3.59 -21.20 1.02
N VAL A 402 3.98 -20.47 2.06
CA VAL A 402 3.22 -20.41 3.32
C VAL A 402 1.84 -19.80 3.07
N SER A 403 1.74 -18.77 2.23
CA SER A 403 0.46 -18.15 1.91
C SER A 403 -0.45 -19.11 1.14
N SER A 404 0.06 -19.82 0.14
CA SER A 404 -0.68 -20.85 -0.59
C SER A 404 -1.21 -21.94 0.34
N GLU A 405 -0.39 -22.42 1.28
CA GLU A 405 -0.79 -23.39 2.30
C GLU A 405 -1.94 -22.83 3.18
N LEU A 406 -1.75 -21.64 3.74
CA LEU A 406 -2.71 -21.04 4.67
C LEU A 406 -4.03 -20.61 4.00
N THR A 407 -4.02 -20.33 2.71
CA THR A 407 -5.22 -19.93 1.95
C THR A 407 -5.88 -21.10 1.22
N GLU A 408 -5.30 -22.31 1.27
CA GLU A 408 -5.79 -23.48 0.53
C GLU A 408 -5.95 -23.17 -0.97
N LEU A 409 -4.92 -22.55 -1.58
CA LEU A 409 -4.95 -22.06 -2.96
C LEU A 409 -4.72 -23.16 -4.00
#